data_AF-A0A352ST89-F1
#
_entry.id   AF-A0A352ST89-F1
#
_cell.length_a   1.000
_cell.length_b   1.000
_cell.length_c   1.000
_cell.angle_alpha   90.00
_cell.angle_beta   90.00
_cell.angle_gamma   90.00
#
_symmetry.space_group_name_H-M   'P 1'
#
loop_
_entity.id
_entity.type
_entity.pdbx_description
1 polymer ?
#
loop_
_entity_poly.entity_id
_entity_poly.type
_entity_poly.pdbx_seq_one_letter_code
_entity_poly.pdbx_strand_id
1 'polypeptide(L)' 'AVVTVDLRLNEPRYASLPNIMKAKKKPLDSLSADELGVDISPRLAITRVEEPPAREAGIKVSDVGELVDKLKNEAKVI' A
#
# COMPACT_ATOMS: atom_id res chain seq x y z
N ALA A 1 -14.10 -6.90 -20.35
CA ALA A 1 -14.34 -6.30 -19.01
C ALA A 1 -13.01 -5.80 -18.45
N VAL A 2 -13.04 -4.80 -17.57
CA VAL A 2 -11.84 -4.33 -16.84
C VAL A 2 -11.90 -4.90 -15.43
N VAL A 3 -10.80 -5.47 -14.94
CA VAL A 3 -10.73 -6.14 -13.63
C VAL A 3 -9.56 -5.56 -12.83
N THR A 4 -9.85 -5.11 -11.61
CA THR A 4 -8.85 -4.75 -10.59
C THR A 4 -8.84 -5.84 -9.52
N VAL A 5 -7.66 -6.26 -9.07
CA VAL A 5 -7.51 -7.37 -8.13
C VAL A 5 -7.12 -6.86 -6.74
N ASP A 6 -7.76 -7.39 -5.71
CA ASP A 6 -7.46 -7.13 -4.30
C ASP A 6 -6.48 -8.18 -3.74
N LEU A 7 -5.82 -7.87 -2.63
CA LEU A 7 -4.83 -8.75 -1.99
C LEU A 7 -5.39 -10.12 -1.58
N ARG A 8 -6.70 -10.22 -1.33
CA ARG A 8 -7.37 -11.47 -0.92
C ARG A 8 -7.64 -12.44 -2.09
N LEU A 9 -7.31 -12.06 -3.32
CA LEU A 9 -7.61 -12.89 -4.48
C LEU A 9 -6.76 -14.17 -4.52
N ASN A 10 -5.47 -14.07 -4.20
CA ASN A 10 -4.53 -15.19 -4.26
C ASN A 10 -3.24 -14.92 -3.45
N GLU A 11 -2.45 -15.98 -3.28
CA GLU A 11 -1.06 -15.89 -2.81
C GLU A 11 -0.11 -15.96 -4.02
N PRO A 12 0.64 -14.88 -4.32
CA PRO A 12 1.56 -14.88 -5.47
C PRO A 12 2.68 -15.92 -5.31
N ARG A 13 2.86 -16.76 -6.33
CA ARG A 13 3.94 -17.76 -6.35
C ARG A 13 5.32 -17.11 -6.50
N TYR A 14 6.35 -17.76 -5.92
CA TYR A 14 7.74 -17.41 -6.20
C TYR A 14 8.14 -17.75 -7.65
N ALA A 15 8.89 -16.85 -8.27
CA ALA A 15 9.47 -17.09 -9.59
C ALA A 15 10.67 -18.04 -9.48
N SER A 16 10.66 -19.16 -10.21
CA SER A 16 11.79 -20.09 -10.23
C SER A 16 12.97 -19.52 -11.01
N LEU A 17 14.20 -19.90 -10.63
CA LEU A 17 15.44 -19.48 -11.32
C LEU A 17 15.39 -19.71 -12.85
N PRO A 18 14.90 -20.85 -13.37
CA PRO A 18 14.77 -21.04 -14.82
C PRO A 18 13.81 -20.03 -15.46
N ASN A 19 12.72 -19.67 -14.78
CA ASN A 19 11.76 -18.69 -15.29
C ASN A 19 12.30 -17.27 -15.26
N ILE A 20 13.12 -16.92 -14.26
CA ILE A 20 13.81 -15.62 -14.20
C ILE A 20 14.77 -15.49 -15.38
N MET A 21 15.56 -16.53 -15.69
CA MET A 21 16.49 -16.53 -16.82
C MET A 21 15.77 -16.44 -18.18
N LYS A 22 14.62 -17.13 -18.32
CA LYS A 22 13.77 -17.00 -19.52
C LYS A 22 13.17 -15.61 -19.65
N ALA A 23 12.69 -15.01 -18.56
CA ALA A 23 12.09 -13.68 -18.56
C ALA A 23 13.08 -12.59 -19.01
N LYS A 24 14.35 -12.67 -18.56
CA LYS A 24 15.41 -11.75 -19.00
C LYS A 24 15.68 -11.76 -20.50
N LYS A 25 15.41 -12.89 -21.17
CA LYS A 25 15.61 -13.05 -22.62
C LYS A 25 14.40 -12.61 -23.44
N LYS A 26 13.25 -12.36 -22.81
CA LYS A 26 12.07 -11.90 -23.54
C LYS A 26 12.28 -10.45 -23.98
N PRO A 27 11.97 -10.11 -25.24
CA PRO A 27 11.97 -8.71 -25.65
C PRO A 27 10.96 -7.94 -24.81
N LEU A 28 11.36 -6.73 -24.41
CA LEU A 28 10.51 -5.76 -23.74
C LEU A 28 10.43 -4.54 -24.65
N ASP A 29 9.28 -4.33 -25.26
CA ASP A 29 9.04 -3.18 -26.11
C ASP A 29 8.86 -1.95 -25.22
N SER A 30 9.62 -0.88 -25.52
CA SER A 30 9.51 0.41 -24.85
C SER A 30 8.89 1.39 -25.83
N LEU A 31 7.68 1.83 -25.52
CA LEU A 31 6.95 2.84 -26.30
C LEU A 31 6.86 4.12 -25.47
N SER A 32 7.05 5.26 -26.12
CA SER A 32 6.77 6.56 -25.52
C SER A 32 5.28 6.90 -25.58
N ALA A 33 4.81 7.81 -24.71
CA ALA A 33 3.42 8.30 -24.78
C ALA A 33 3.13 9.04 -26.10
N ASP A 34 4.15 9.69 -26.67
CA ASP A 34 4.07 10.44 -27.93
C ASP A 34 3.75 9.52 -29.13
N GLU A 35 4.30 8.31 -29.16
CA GLU A 35 4.00 7.29 -30.17
C GLU A 35 2.52 6.86 -30.16
N LEU A 36 1.83 7.04 -29.03
CA LEU A 36 0.42 6.73 -28.86
C LEU A 36 -0.49 7.96 -28.98
N GLY A 37 0.08 9.15 -29.18
CA GLY A 37 -0.68 10.40 -29.28
C GLY A 37 -1.41 10.79 -27.99
N VAL A 38 -0.87 10.41 -26.83
CA VAL A 38 -1.50 10.65 -25.51
C VAL A 38 -0.86 11.83 -24.80
N ASP A 39 -1.67 12.83 -24.44
CA ASP A 39 -1.25 13.95 -23.59
C ASP A 39 -1.09 13.50 -22.12
N ILE A 40 0.13 13.62 -21.61
CA ILE A 40 0.49 13.28 -20.23
C ILE A 40 0.59 14.52 -19.32
N SER A 41 0.15 15.69 -19.79
CA SER A 41 0.17 16.92 -19.01
C SER A 41 -0.58 16.74 -17.68
N PRO A 42 0.08 16.99 -16.53
CA PRO A 42 -0.58 16.85 -15.23
C PRO A 42 -1.78 17.78 -15.13
N ARG A 43 -2.94 17.22 -14.81
CA ARG A 43 -4.16 18.01 -14.55
C ARG A 43 -4.27 18.47 -13.09
N LEU A 44 -3.40 17.95 -12.22
CA LEU A 44 -3.40 18.19 -10.79
C LEU A 44 -2.00 18.62 -10.36
N ALA A 45 -1.93 19.56 -9.41
CA ALA A 45 -0.71 19.99 -8.77
C ALA A 45 -0.65 19.46 -7.34
N ILE A 46 0.48 18.87 -6.96
CA ILE A 46 0.74 18.48 -5.57
C ILE A 46 1.11 19.77 -4.82
N THR A 47 0.25 20.22 -3.91
CA THR A 47 0.46 21.47 -3.16
C THR A 47 1.36 21.28 -1.95
N ARG A 48 1.26 20.13 -1.27
CA ARG A 48 2.02 19.84 -0.05
C ARG A 48 2.13 18.33 0.18
N VAL A 49 3.26 17.91 0.73
CA VAL A 49 3.48 16.57 1.27
C VAL A 49 4.08 16.76 2.66
N GLU A 50 3.45 16.18 3.68
CA GLU A 50 3.93 16.23 5.05
C GLU A 50 3.77 14.86 5.71
N GLU A 51 4.61 14.59 6.69
CA GLU A 51 4.48 13.37 7.50
C GLU A 51 3.21 13.45 8.35
N PRO A 52 2.50 12.33 8.57
CA PRO A 52 1.38 12.32 9.49
C PRO A 52 1.88 12.61 10.91
N PRO A 53 1.02 13.14 11.80
CA PRO A 53 1.38 13.39 13.18
C PRO A 53 1.84 12.09 13.85
N ALA A 54 2.94 12.18 14.59
CA ALA A 54 3.44 11.04 15.37
C ALA A 54 2.38 10.60 16.39
N ARG A 55 2.19 9.29 16.54
CA ARG A 55 1.29 8.74 17.55
C ARG A 55 1.85 9.03 18.94
N GLU A 56 1.02 9.51 19.85
CA GLU A 56 1.38 9.68 21.25
C GLU A 56 1.79 8.34 21.89
N ALA A 57 2.67 8.41 22.89
CA ALA A 57 3.14 7.23 23.59
C ALA A 57 1.97 6.54 24.31
N GLY A 58 1.83 5.22 24.10
CA GLY A 58 0.84 4.41 24.81
C GLY A 58 1.24 4.10 26.24
N ILE A 59 0.28 3.60 27.03
CA ILE A 59 0.48 3.18 28.41
C ILE A 59 0.41 1.65 28.49
N LYS A 60 1.31 1.03 29.27
CA LYS A 60 1.22 -0.38 29.63
C LYS A 60 0.43 -0.52 30.93
N VAL A 61 -0.55 -1.42 30.96
CA VAL A 61 -1.40 -1.71 32.14
C VAL A 61 -1.01 -3.03 32.77
N SER A 62 -1.25 -3.19 34.07
CA SER A 62 -0.85 -4.38 34.82
C SER A 62 -1.80 -5.56 34.67
N ASP A 63 -3.08 -5.30 34.39
CA ASP A 63 -4.11 -6.33 34.29
C ASP A 63 -5.27 -5.95 33.36
N VAL A 64 -6.19 -6.91 33.17
CA VAL A 64 -7.35 -6.77 32.28
C VAL A 64 -8.39 -5.80 32.84
N GLY A 65 -8.52 -5.70 34.16
CA GLY A 65 -9.47 -4.77 34.81
C GLY A 65 -9.09 -3.32 34.54
N GLU A 66 -7.81 -2.99 34.73
CA GLU A 66 -7.24 -1.68 34.40
C GLU A 66 -7.38 -1.36 32.90
N LEU A 67 -7.18 -2.35 32.03
CA LEU A 67 -7.40 -2.17 30.59
C LEU A 67 -8.85 -1.76 30.29
N VAL A 68 -9.83 -2.49 30.82
CA VAL A 68 -11.25 -2.23 30.57
C VAL A 68 -11.68 -0.88 31.16
N ASP A 69 -11.18 -0.53 32.35
CA ASP A 69 -11.45 0.75 32.98
C ASP A 69 -10.95 1.93 32.12
N LYS A 70 -9.68 1.89 31.69
CA LYS A 70 -9.10 2.92 30.81
C LYS A 70 -9.81 3.01 29.46
N LEU A 71 -10.20 1.87 28.89
CA LEU A 71 -10.92 1.84 27.62
C LEU A 71 -12.33 2.44 27.71
N LYS A 72 -13.06 2.21 28.81
CA LYS A 72 -14.42 2.77 29.04
C LYS A 72 -14.39 4.23 29.45
N ASN A 73 -13.52 4.59 30.38
CA ASN A 73 -13.58 5.89 31.05
C ASN A 73 -12.67 6.94 30.41
N GLU A 74 -11.48 6.56 29.95
CA GLU A 74 -10.51 7.49 29.34
C GLU A 74 -10.66 7.52 27.81
N ALA A 75 -10.52 6.36 27.15
CA ALA A 75 -10.54 6.27 25.69
C ALA A 75 -11.97 6.28 25.10
N LYS A 76 -12.98 5.87 25.87
CA LYS A 76 -14.41 5.83 25.47
C LYS A 76 -14.67 5.11 24.15
N VAL A 77 -13.96 4.01 23.92
CA VAL A 77 -14.06 3.23 22.67
C VAL A 77 -14.90 1.96 22.81
N ILE A 78 -15.31 1.63 24.03
CA ILE A 78 -16.19 0.51 24.41
C ILE A 78 -17.10 0.89 25.57
#